data_AF-A0A373FTX8-F1
#
_entry.id   AF-A0A373FTX8-F1
#
_cell.length_a   1.000
_cell.length_b   1.000
_cell.length_c   1.000
_cell.angle_alpha   90.00
_cell.angle_beta   90.00
_cell.angle_gamma   90.00
#
_symmetry.space_group_name_H-M   'P 1'
#
loop_
_entity.id
_entity.type
_entity.pdbx_description
1 polymer ?
#
loop_
_entity_poly.entity_id
_entity_poly.type
_entity_poly.pdbx_seq_one_letter_code
_entity_poly.pdbx_strand_id
1 'polypeptide(L)'
;MGRKSSVSRLEPTARKYLEQLIRQDRHTLDELLAAMREKFPAADVSRSGIYRFQVPFREMMDRMRDQQAMAGVLVEELGENPDEKAGTLMVQAITTLTTQAALIEAGAEKVDMEAVRKLARAAKDVIQARKVDRLERISIRQAARDELLAEQQAKLEHIAKTKGMGKEQLDFWLKDFLGVR
;
A
#
# COMPACT_ATOMS: atom_id res chain seq x y z
N MET A 1 -7.04 -45.09 -13.43
CA MET A 1 -6.20 -43.94 -13.83
C MET A 1 -7.09 -42.73 -14.10
N GLY A 2 -6.94 -41.64 -13.33
CA GLY A 2 -7.77 -40.44 -13.47
C GLY A 2 -7.59 -39.78 -14.84
N ARG A 3 -8.68 -39.61 -15.58
CA ARG A 3 -8.67 -39.03 -16.94
C ARG A 3 -8.13 -37.60 -16.86
N LYS A 4 -7.06 -37.28 -17.60
CA LYS A 4 -6.50 -35.92 -17.74
C LYS A 4 -7.65 -34.91 -17.98
N SER A 5 -7.66 -33.77 -17.29
CA SER A 5 -8.76 -32.80 -17.38
C SER A 5 -8.95 -32.33 -18.84
N SER A 6 -10.18 -32.02 -19.26
CA SER A 6 -10.42 -31.59 -20.66
C SER A 6 -9.58 -30.36 -21.02
N VAL A 7 -9.34 -29.47 -20.05
CA VAL A 7 -8.51 -28.27 -20.19
C VAL A 7 -7.03 -28.60 -20.38
N SER A 8 -6.53 -29.68 -19.76
CA SER A 8 -5.13 -30.13 -19.92
C SER A 8 -4.82 -30.72 -21.31
N ARG A 9 -5.85 -31.03 -22.10
CA ARG A 9 -5.72 -31.49 -23.50
C ARG A 9 -5.86 -30.36 -24.53
N LEU A 10 -6.13 -29.14 -24.08
CA LEU A 10 -6.23 -27.99 -24.99
C LEU A 10 -4.89 -27.63 -25.58
N GLU A 11 -4.95 -27.17 -26.84
CA GLU A 11 -3.85 -26.51 -27.52
C GLU A 11 -3.30 -25.35 -26.68
N PRO A 12 -1.98 -25.11 -26.69
CA PRO A 12 -1.36 -24.08 -25.85
C PRO A 12 -1.96 -22.68 -26.02
N THR A 13 -2.41 -22.35 -27.24
CA THR A 13 -3.06 -21.06 -27.57
C THR A 13 -4.43 -20.92 -26.91
N ALA A 14 -5.25 -21.97 -27.00
CA ALA A 14 -6.57 -22.03 -26.37
C ALA A 14 -6.47 -22.02 -24.84
N ARG A 15 -5.48 -22.73 -24.28
CA ARG A 15 -5.21 -22.72 -22.84
C ARG A 15 -4.81 -21.33 -22.33
N LYS A 16 -3.85 -20.66 -22.98
CA LYS A 16 -3.42 -19.31 -22.60
C LYS A 16 -4.57 -18.30 -22.65
N TYR A 17 -5.47 -18.43 -23.63
CA TYR A 17 -6.65 -17.59 -23.71
C TYR A 17 -7.60 -17.81 -22.54
N LEU A 18 -7.87 -19.07 -22.18
CA LEU A 18 -8.67 -19.40 -21.00
C LEU A 18 -8.04 -18.88 -19.70
N GLU A 19 -6.72 -19.04 -19.54
CA GLU A 19 -5.98 -18.49 -18.39
C GLU A 19 -6.10 -16.97 -18.31
N GLN A 20 -6.01 -16.26 -19.42
CA GLN A 20 -6.16 -14.81 -19.46
C GLN A 20 -7.58 -14.39 -19.03
N LEU A 21 -8.62 -15.08 -19.52
CA LEU A 21 -10.00 -14.78 -19.13
C LEU A 21 -10.27 -15.06 -17.65
N ILE A 22 -9.70 -16.15 -17.11
CA ILE A 22 -9.81 -16.48 -15.69
C ILE A 22 -9.13 -15.42 -14.81
N ARG A 23 -7.95 -14.92 -15.22
CA ARG A 23 -7.25 -13.85 -14.49
C ARG A 23 -7.98 -12.51 -14.47
N GLN A 24 -8.85 -12.25 -15.46
CA GLN A 24 -9.66 -11.03 -15.48
C GLN A 24 -10.79 -11.05 -14.44
N ASP A 25 -11.11 -12.22 -13.90
CA ASP A 25 -12.09 -12.46 -12.84
C ASP A 25 -13.43 -11.70 -12.97
N ARG A 26 -13.93 -11.60 -14.21
CA ARG A 26 -15.17 -10.89 -14.57
C ARG A 26 -16.16 -11.74 -15.37
N HIS A 27 -15.79 -12.98 -15.64
CA HIS A 27 -16.56 -13.89 -16.48
C HIS A 27 -17.07 -15.06 -15.66
N THR A 28 -18.35 -15.36 -15.79
CA THR A 28 -18.98 -16.57 -15.27
C THR A 28 -18.47 -17.81 -16.03
N LEU A 29 -18.66 -19.00 -15.46
CA LEU A 29 -18.27 -20.26 -16.12
C LEU A 29 -18.93 -20.43 -17.50
N ASP A 30 -20.16 -19.94 -17.64
CA ASP A 30 -20.93 -20.06 -18.88
C ASP A 30 -20.43 -19.07 -19.94
N GLU A 31 -20.02 -17.87 -19.53
CA GLU A 31 -19.35 -16.89 -20.41
C GLU A 31 -17.95 -17.36 -20.83
N LEU A 32 -17.17 -17.95 -19.92
CA LEU A 32 -15.89 -18.57 -20.25
C LEU A 32 -16.06 -19.70 -21.27
N LEU A 33 -17.09 -20.52 -21.10
CA LEU A 33 -17.40 -21.60 -22.03
C LEU A 33 -17.84 -21.05 -23.40
N ALA A 34 -18.68 -20.01 -23.42
CA ALA A 34 -19.11 -19.35 -24.66
C ALA A 34 -17.91 -18.73 -25.40
N ALA A 35 -17.04 -17.98 -24.72
CA ALA A 35 -15.85 -17.37 -25.30
C ALA A 35 -14.87 -18.41 -25.86
N MET A 36 -14.73 -19.56 -25.18
CA MET A 36 -13.91 -20.67 -25.68
C MET A 36 -14.52 -21.33 -26.92
N ARG A 37 -15.84 -21.50 -26.98
CA ARG A 37 -16.52 -22.08 -28.15
C ARG A 37 -16.53 -21.14 -29.36
N GLU A 38 -16.63 -19.84 -29.13
CA GLU A 38 -16.61 -18.82 -30.18
C GLU A 38 -15.22 -18.73 -30.82
N LYS A 39 -14.16 -18.64 -30.00
CA LYS A 39 -12.79 -18.44 -30.49
C LYS A 39 -12.09 -19.75 -30.87
N PHE A 40 -12.44 -20.85 -30.22
CA PHE A 40 -11.86 -22.17 -30.44
C PHE A 40 -12.97 -23.23 -30.56
N PRO A 41 -13.76 -23.24 -31.64
CA PRO A 41 -14.89 -24.17 -31.80
C PRO A 41 -14.48 -25.65 -31.81
N ALA A 42 -13.22 -25.95 -32.18
CA ALA A 42 -12.67 -27.29 -32.16
C ALA A 42 -12.16 -27.74 -30.76
N ALA A 43 -12.19 -26.86 -29.76
CA ALA A 43 -11.70 -27.17 -28.42
C ALA A 43 -12.73 -27.98 -27.62
N ASP A 44 -12.35 -29.17 -27.16
CA ASP A 44 -13.15 -30.00 -26.25
C ASP A 44 -13.11 -29.44 -24.81
N VAL A 45 -13.96 -28.44 -24.56
CA VAL A 45 -14.09 -27.76 -23.26
C VAL A 45 -15.45 -28.02 -22.66
N SER A 46 -15.46 -28.42 -21.38
CA SER A 46 -16.68 -28.61 -20.59
C SER A 46 -16.71 -27.65 -19.41
N ARG A 47 -17.92 -27.31 -18.95
CA ARG A 47 -18.15 -26.43 -17.78
C ARG A 47 -17.41 -26.93 -16.53
N SER A 48 -17.51 -28.22 -16.23
CA SER A 48 -16.81 -28.85 -15.11
C SER A 48 -15.29 -28.87 -15.29
N GLY A 49 -14.80 -28.94 -16.53
CA GLY A 49 -13.38 -28.85 -16.84
C GLY A 49 -12.82 -27.45 -16.56
N ILE A 50 -13.54 -26.41 -16.98
CA ILE A 50 -13.18 -25.01 -16.70
C ILE A 50 -13.19 -24.77 -15.19
N TYR A 51 -14.24 -25.20 -14.48
CA TYR A 51 -14.35 -25.00 -13.03
C TYR A 51 -13.14 -25.56 -12.29
N ARG A 52 -12.79 -26.84 -12.52
CA ARG A 52 -11.62 -27.46 -11.87
C ARG A 52 -10.30 -26.76 -12.20
N PHE A 53 -10.19 -26.22 -13.42
CA PHE A 53 -9.02 -25.46 -13.83
C PHE A 53 -8.96 -24.07 -13.19
N GLN A 54 -10.12 -23.45 -12.91
CA GLN A 54 -10.22 -22.14 -12.29
C GLN A 54 -9.96 -22.15 -10.77
N VAL A 55 -10.28 -23.24 -10.06
CA VAL A 55 -10.16 -23.33 -8.59
C VAL A 55 -8.83 -22.80 -8.05
N PRO A 56 -7.64 -23.25 -8.53
CA PRO A 56 -6.37 -22.77 -8.01
C PRO A 56 -6.13 -21.27 -8.25
N PHE A 57 -6.64 -20.74 -9.37
CA PHE A 57 -6.54 -19.31 -9.68
C PHE A 57 -7.45 -18.48 -8.78
N ARG A 58 -8.65 -19.00 -8.45
CA ARG A 58 -9.57 -18.32 -7.53
C ARG A 58 -8.99 -18.23 -6.13
N GLU A 59 -8.45 -19.33 -5.61
CA GLU A 59 -7.76 -19.35 -4.31
C GLU A 59 -6.55 -18.40 -4.24
N MET A 60 -5.88 -18.18 -5.38
CA MET A 60 -4.80 -17.21 -5.48
C MET A 60 -5.34 -15.77 -5.51
N MET A 61 -6.38 -15.51 -6.30
CA MET A 61 -7.01 -14.18 -6.42
C MET A 61 -7.68 -13.74 -5.12
N ASP A 62 -8.33 -14.65 -4.41
CA ASP A 62 -8.95 -14.37 -3.11
C ASP A 62 -7.89 -14.00 -2.07
N ARG A 63 -6.77 -14.74 -2.02
CA ARG A 63 -5.61 -14.35 -1.19
C ARG A 63 -5.04 -12.99 -1.57
N MET A 64 -4.98 -12.65 -2.86
CA MET A 64 -4.53 -11.33 -3.31
C MET A 64 -5.49 -10.21 -2.89
N ARG A 65 -6.80 -10.46 -2.91
CA ARG A 65 -7.82 -9.51 -2.43
C ARG A 65 -7.71 -9.30 -0.93
N ASP A 66 -7.55 -10.36 -0.16
CA ASP A 66 -7.36 -10.28 1.29
C ASP A 66 -6.09 -9.48 1.62
N GLN A 67 -5.00 -9.68 0.86
CA GLN A 67 -3.79 -8.89 0.99
C GLN A 67 -3.99 -7.41 0.62
N GLN A 68 -4.77 -7.12 -0.43
CA GLN A 68 -5.11 -5.74 -0.80
C GLN A 68 -6.02 -5.06 0.22
N ALA A 69 -6.99 -5.77 0.78
CA ALA A 69 -7.85 -5.26 1.85
C ALA A 69 -7.04 -4.98 3.12
N MET A 70 -6.14 -5.90 3.49
CA MET A 70 -5.21 -5.70 4.61
C MET A 70 -4.28 -4.50 4.36
N ALA A 71 -3.79 -4.32 3.12
CA ALA A 71 -3.01 -3.16 2.74
C ALA A 71 -3.83 -1.86 2.83
N GLY A 72 -5.11 -1.87 2.46
CA GLY A 72 -6.01 -0.73 2.61
C GLY A 72 -6.20 -0.32 4.08
N VAL A 73 -6.45 -1.29 4.96
CA VAL A 73 -6.59 -1.05 6.41
C VAL A 73 -5.29 -0.52 7.01
N LEU A 74 -4.13 -1.04 6.58
CA LEU A 74 -2.83 -0.54 7.01
C LEU A 74 -2.56 0.90 6.53
N VAL A 75 -3.06 1.27 5.34
CA VAL A 75 -2.98 2.64 4.82
C VAL A 75 -3.88 3.59 5.60
N GLU A 76 -5.09 3.17 5.97
CA GLU A 76 -6.02 3.94 6.82
C GLU A 76 -5.46 4.17 8.23
N GLU A 77 -4.86 3.14 8.84
CA GLU A 77 -4.22 3.24 10.17
C GLU A 77 -2.93 4.07 10.19
N LEU A 78 -2.25 4.23 9.05
CA LEU A 78 -0.97 4.96 8.96
C LEU A 78 -1.10 6.47 8.71
N GLY A 79 -2.31 6.97 8.42
CA GLY A 79 -2.65 8.40 8.40
C GLY A 79 -2.14 9.19 7.19
N GLU A 80 -2.96 10.13 6.72
CA GLU A 80 -2.73 10.93 5.51
C GLU A 80 -1.47 11.83 5.58
N ASN A 81 -0.65 11.77 4.51
CA ASN A 81 0.50 12.62 4.07
C ASN A 81 1.94 12.17 4.38
N PRO A 82 2.95 12.49 3.54
CA PRO A 82 3.02 12.62 2.08
C PRO A 82 4.25 11.89 1.48
N ASP A 83 4.64 10.73 2.01
CA ASP A 83 5.65 9.83 1.40
C ASP A 83 5.02 8.46 1.08
N GLU A 84 3.86 8.54 0.42
CA GLU A 84 2.94 7.44 0.06
C GLU A 84 3.66 6.25 -0.59
N LYS A 85 4.67 6.52 -1.42
CA LYS A 85 5.48 5.49 -2.08
C LYS A 85 6.30 4.65 -1.11
N ALA A 86 6.85 5.24 -0.06
CA ALA A 86 7.74 4.52 0.84
C ALA A 86 6.99 3.70 1.89
N GLY A 87 5.83 4.17 2.34
CA GLY A 87 4.90 3.35 3.13
C GLY A 87 4.39 2.16 2.32
N THR A 88 4.02 2.40 1.06
CA THR A 88 3.62 1.34 0.11
C THR A 88 4.72 0.30 -0.10
N LEU A 89 5.97 0.74 -0.31
CA LEU A 89 7.12 -0.17 -0.47
C LEU A 89 7.38 -1.01 0.81
N MET A 90 7.16 -0.44 2.00
CA MET A 90 7.27 -1.18 3.26
C MET A 90 6.17 -2.22 3.44
N VAL A 91 4.91 -1.85 3.19
CA VAL A 91 3.77 -2.78 3.23
C VAL A 91 4.00 -3.92 2.24
N GLN A 92 4.52 -3.61 1.05
CA GLN A 92 4.86 -4.58 0.03
C GLN A 92 6.01 -5.51 0.47
N ALA A 93 7.03 -4.99 1.15
CA ALA A 93 8.12 -5.78 1.72
C ALA A 93 7.63 -6.73 2.83
N ILE A 94 6.79 -6.23 3.76
CA ILE A 94 6.19 -7.04 4.83
C ILE A 94 5.28 -8.12 4.24
N THR A 95 4.44 -7.77 3.27
CA THR A 95 3.54 -8.72 2.59
C THR A 95 4.34 -9.81 1.88
N THR A 96 5.44 -9.45 1.24
CA THR A 96 6.35 -10.41 0.58
C THR A 96 6.93 -11.38 1.61
N LEU A 97 7.41 -10.87 2.75
CA LEU A 97 7.96 -11.68 3.84
C LEU A 97 6.93 -12.63 4.46
N THR A 98 5.74 -12.14 4.75
CA THR A 98 4.66 -12.96 5.32
C THR A 98 4.19 -14.02 4.32
N THR A 99 4.10 -13.67 3.04
CA THR A 99 3.78 -14.64 1.98
C THR A 99 4.86 -15.70 1.87
N GLN A 100 6.13 -15.29 1.93
CA GLN A 100 7.26 -16.20 1.89
C GLN A 100 7.27 -17.13 3.11
N ALA A 101 6.92 -16.62 4.29
CA ALA A 101 6.76 -17.41 5.52
C ALA A 101 5.59 -18.41 5.44
N ALA A 102 4.45 -18.00 4.91
CA ALA A 102 3.30 -18.90 4.71
C ALA A 102 3.60 -20.03 3.69
N LEU A 103 4.44 -19.76 2.69
CA LEU A 103 4.90 -20.79 1.75
C LEU A 103 5.84 -21.83 2.42
N ILE A 104 6.55 -21.46 3.49
CA ILE A 104 7.33 -22.39 4.33
C ILE A 104 6.41 -23.37 5.03
N GLU A 105 5.38 -22.85 5.70
CA GLU A 105 4.43 -23.68 6.46
C GLU A 105 3.64 -24.62 5.54
N ALA A 106 3.43 -24.21 4.28
CA ALA A 106 2.80 -25.02 3.24
C ALA A 106 3.71 -26.12 2.64
N GLY A 107 4.95 -26.28 3.10
CA GLY A 107 5.84 -27.38 2.71
C GLY A 107 6.72 -27.14 1.49
N ALA A 108 6.91 -25.88 1.05
CA ALA A 108 7.94 -25.54 0.07
C ALA A 108 9.34 -25.56 0.73
N GLU A 109 10.30 -26.24 0.09
CA GLU A 109 11.64 -26.47 0.63
C GLU A 109 12.36 -25.20 1.13
N LYS A 110 12.72 -25.23 2.41
CA LYS A 110 13.65 -24.36 3.17
C LYS A 110 13.67 -22.89 2.77
N VAL A 111 12.90 -22.08 3.50
CA VAL A 111 13.20 -20.65 3.58
C VAL A 111 14.25 -20.38 4.64
N ASP A 112 15.16 -19.49 4.27
CA ASP A 112 16.19 -18.97 5.13
C ASP A 112 15.60 -18.02 6.20
N MET A 113 15.44 -18.55 7.41
CA MET A 113 14.97 -17.81 8.59
C MET A 113 15.87 -16.62 8.94
N GLU A 114 17.16 -16.67 8.56
CA GLU A 114 18.09 -15.56 8.76
C GLU A 114 17.76 -14.39 7.83
N ALA A 115 17.38 -14.66 6.59
CA ALA A 115 16.93 -13.65 5.64
C ALA A 115 15.67 -12.92 6.12
N VAL A 116 14.69 -13.67 6.66
CA VAL A 116 13.47 -13.09 7.24
C VAL A 116 13.78 -12.18 8.42
N ARG A 117 14.66 -12.61 9.33
CA ARG A 117 15.10 -11.79 10.48
C ARG A 117 15.84 -10.53 10.05
N LYS A 118 16.75 -10.63 9.07
CA LYS A 118 17.48 -9.47 8.53
C LYS A 118 16.52 -8.45 7.92
N LEU A 119 15.54 -8.92 7.16
CA LEU A 119 14.54 -8.06 6.52
C LEU A 119 13.59 -7.42 7.53
N ALA A 120 13.15 -8.14 8.57
CA ALA A 120 12.36 -7.57 9.66
C ALA A 120 13.13 -6.50 10.44
N ARG A 121 14.43 -6.71 10.66
CA ARG A 121 15.30 -5.71 11.32
C ARG A 121 15.51 -4.48 10.45
N ALA A 122 15.77 -4.66 9.16
CA ALA A 122 15.88 -3.56 8.21
C ALA A 122 14.57 -2.74 8.17
N ALA A 123 13.41 -3.40 8.15
CA ALA A 123 12.12 -2.71 8.22
C ALA A 123 11.97 -1.89 9.51
N LYS A 124 12.33 -2.46 10.67
CA LYS A 124 12.33 -1.75 11.97
C LYS A 124 13.26 -0.53 11.97
N ASP A 125 14.48 -0.66 11.44
CA ASP A 125 15.47 0.41 11.42
C ASP A 125 14.99 1.59 10.55
N VAL A 126 14.36 1.31 9.40
CA VAL A 126 13.78 2.37 8.55
C VAL A 126 12.58 3.04 9.23
N ILE A 127 11.74 2.30 9.96
CA ILE A 127 10.65 2.89 10.77
C ILE A 127 11.20 3.82 11.85
N GLN A 128 12.27 3.42 12.54
CA GLN A 128 12.89 4.22 13.59
C GLN A 128 13.55 5.49 13.05
N ALA A 129 14.31 5.38 11.95
CA ALA A 129 14.92 6.53 11.29
C ALA A 129 13.87 7.58 10.88
N ARG A 130 12.73 7.13 10.35
CA ARG A 130 11.63 8.04 9.96
C ARG A 130 10.96 8.74 11.14
N LYS A 131 10.83 8.06 12.27
CA LYS A 131 10.30 8.69 13.49
C LYS A 131 11.21 9.82 13.95
N VAL A 132 12.53 9.61 13.86
CA VAL A 132 13.53 10.64 14.16
C VAL A 132 13.42 11.80 13.16
N ASP A 133 13.40 11.53 11.86
CA ASP A 133 13.25 12.56 10.81
C ASP A 133 11.96 13.38 10.95
N ARG A 134 10.84 12.74 11.34
CA ARG A 134 9.56 13.45 11.54
C ARG A 134 9.63 14.36 12.76
N LEU A 135 10.21 13.90 13.86
CA LEU A 135 10.39 14.71 15.06
C LEU A 135 11.32 15.88 14.78
N GLU A 136 12.39 15.65 14.03
CA GLU A 136 13.33 16.68 13.61
C GLU A 136 12.67 17.70 12.66
N ARG A 137 11.85 17.27 11.70
CA ARG A 137 11.08 18.20 10.86
C ARG A 137 10.06 19.01 11.64
N ILE A 138 9.44 18.42 12.67
CA ILE A 138 8.51 19.15 13.55
C ILE A 138 9.30 20.16 14.39
N SER A 139 10.43 19.78 14.98
CA SER A 139 11.25 20.68 15.79
C SER A 139 11.84 21.81 14.95
N ILE A 140 12.32 21.54 13.73
CA ILE A 140 12.78 22.57 12.79
C ILE A 140 11.64 23.52 12.43
N ARG A 141 10.44 23.01 12.15
CA ARG A 141 9.27 23.86 11.83
C ARG A 141 8.84 24.70 13.02
N GLN A 142 8.88 24.16 14.24
CA GLN A 142 8.59 24.89 15.47
C GLN A 142 9.64 25.97 15.72
N ALA A 143 10.93 25.63 15.68
CA ALA A 143 12.03 26.58 15.85
C ALA A 143 11.95 27.72 14.82
N ALA A 144 11.74 27.41 13.53
CA ALA A 144 11.58 28.43 12.50
C ALA A 144 10.34 29.32 12.71
N ARG A 145 9.25 28.76 13.25
CA ARG A 145 8.05 29.55 13.61
C ARG A 145 8.33 30.46 14.79
N ASP A 146 9.00 29.95 15.82
CA ASP A 146 9.30 30.70 17.04
C ASP A 146 10.29 31.85 16.74
N GLU A 147 11.32 31.59 15.92
CA GLU A 147 12.24 32.62 15.42
C GLU A 147 11.50 33.70 14.63
N LEU A 148 10.62 33.30 13.70
CA LEU A 148 9.83 34.23 12.90
C LEU A 148 8.90 35.10 13.76
N LEU A 149 8.26 34.51 14.77
CA LEU A 149 7.39 35.24 15.70
C LEU A 149 8.18 36.23 16.55
N ALA A 150 9.35 35.82 17.05
CA ALA A 150 10.25 36.70 17.80
C ALA A 150 10.72 37.90 16.95
N GLU A 151 11.08 37.68 15.69
CA GLU A 151 11.42 38.76 14.76
C GLU A 151 10.24 39.72 14.51
N GLN A 152 9.05 39.17 14.30
CA GLN A 152 7.85 39.98 14.05
C GLN A 152 7.46 40.80 15.29
N GLN A 153 7.56 40.22 16.48
CA GLN A 153 7.35 40.92 17.75
C GLN A 153 8.35 42.08 17.92
N ALA A 154 9.65 41.83 17.71
CA ALA A 154 10.66 42.88 17.81
C ALA A 154 10.42 44.03 16.81
N LYS A 155 10.03 43.70 15.57
CA LYS A 155 9.67 44.70 14.55
C LYS A 155 8.43 45.51 14.96
N LEU A 156 7.40 44.85 15.49
CA LEU A 156 6.19 45.53 15.98
C LEU A 156 6.48 46.47 17.16
N GLU A 157 7.28 46.04 18.13
CA GLU A 157 7.68 46.88 19.26
C GLU A 157 8.50 48.11 18.81
N HIS A 158 9.39 47.94 17.84
CA HIS A 158 10.12 49.05 17.23
C HIS A 158 9.16 50.04 16.54
N ILE A 159 8.26 49.54 15.69
CA ILE A 159 7.26 50.36 15.00
C ILE A 159 6.37 51.10 16.00
N ALA A 160 5.96 50.43 17.08
CA ALA A 160 5.14 51.04 18.11
C ALA A 160 5.85 52.19 18.83
N LYS A 161 7.14 52.04 19.13
CA LYS A 161 7.98 53.13 19.69
C LYS A 161 8.12 54.30 18.71
N THR A 162 8.34 54.03 17.43
CA THR A 162 8.56 55.08 16.41
C THR A 162 7.28 55.81 16.02
N LYS A 163 6.14 55.09 15.91
CA LYS A 163 4.86 55.64 15.46
C LYS A 163 3.88 55.98 16.59
N GLY A 164 4.28 55.76 17.84
CA GLY A 164 3.45 56.06 19.01
C GLY A 164 2.19 55.20 19.10
N MET A 165 2.29 53.89 18.79
CA MET A 165 1.15 52.99 19.01
C MET A 165 0.84 52.88 20.50
N GLY A 166 -0.45 52.94 20.85
CA GLY A 166 -0.91 52.70 22.21
C GLY A 166 -0.77 51.23 22.63
N LYS A 167 -0.74 50.97 23.94
CA LYS A 167 -0.61 49.62 24.51
C LYS A 167 -1.70 48.65 24.01
N GLU A 168 -2.95 49.10 23.96
CA GLU A 168 -4.07 48.27 23.47
C GLU A 168 -3.89 47.85 22.01
N GLN A 169 -3.33 48.73 21.19
CA GLN A 169 -3.09 48.46 19.78
C GLN A 169 -1.93 47.48 19.59
N LEU A 170 -0.88 47.57 20.41
CA LEU A 170 0.21 46.62 20.44
C LEU A 170 -0.25 45.23 20.93
N ASP A 171 -1.05 45.19 21.99
CA ASP A 171 -1.59 43.95 22.55
C ASP A 171 -2.47 43.21 21.53
N PHE A 172 -3.29 43.93 20.76
CA PHE A 172 -4.07 43.35 19.66
C PHE A 172 -3.17 42.66 18.61
N TRP A 173 -2.10 43.33 18.17
CA TRP A 173 -1.20 42.75 17.17
C TRP A 173 -0.41 41.54 17.69
N LEU A 174 0.03 41.56 18.96
CA LEU A 174 0.81 40.46 19.54
C LEU A 174 -0.06 39.25 19.91
N LYS A 175 -1.17 39.48 20.61
CA LYS A 175 -1.99 38.40 21.19
C LYS A 175 -3.08 37.91 20.25
N ASP A 176 -3.80 38.83 19.60
CA ASP A 176 -4.98 38.46 18.80
C ASP A 176 -4.61 38.15 17.35
N PHE A 177 -3.63 38.86 16.78
CA PHE A 177 -3.20 38.65 15.39
C PHE A 177 -2.07 37.63 15.25
N LEU A 178 -0.97 37.79 16.00
CA LEU A 178 0.16 36.85 15.93
C LEU A 178 -0.03 35.61 16.82
N GLY A 179 -0.98 35.63 17.76
CA GLY A 179 -1.25 34.51 18.66
C GLY A 179 -0.14 34.26 19.69
N VAL A 180 0.74 35.24 19.92
CA VAL A 180 1.82 35.18 20.92
C VAL A 180 1.22 35.52 22.28
N ARG A 181 1.24 34.58 23.22
CA ARG A 181 0.73 34.76 24.59
C ARG A 181 1.85 35.05 25.57
#